data_AF-A0A8S2Q7Z8-F1
#
_entry.id   AF-A0A8S2Q7Z8-F1
#
_cell.length_a   1.000
_cell.length_b   1.000
_cell.length_c   1.000
_cell.angle_alpha   90.00
_cell.angle_beta   90.00
_cell.angle_gamma   90.00
#
_symmetry.space_group_name_H-M   'P 1'
#
loop_
_entity.id
_entity.type
_entity.pdbx_description
1 polymer ?
#
loop_
_entity_poly.entity_id
_entity_poly.type
_entity_poly.pdbx_seq_one_letter_code
_entity_poly.pdbx_strand_id
1 'polypeptide(L)'
;MYVLDFVDYFEDTFIGRVIRNNSRRAPRFSVNMWNCFSRLDEELPRTNNSSEGWNRAINNSARENPSIYESIADSRIEQHSNLILAEQLEAGI
;
A
#
# COMPACT_ATOMS: atom_id res chain seq x y z
N MET A 1 1.61 26.23 19.53
CA MET A 1 0.14 26.34 19.38
C MET A 1 -0.44 25.50 18.25
N TYR A 2 0.32 25.11 17.20
CA TYR A 2 -0.24 24.37 16.05
C TYR A 2 -0.21 22.83 16.14
N VAL A 3 0.67 22.26 16.96
CA VAL A 3 0.85 20.79 17.02
C VAL A 3 -0.34 20.10 17.71
N LEU A 4 -0.90 20.73 18.74
CA LEU A 4 -2.09 20.20 19.44
C LEU A 4 -3.30 20.19 18.51
N ASP A 5 -3.53 21.28 17.76
CA ASP A 5 -4.64 21.38 16.81
C ASP A 5 -4.56 20.30 15.71
N PHE A 6 -3.35 19.99 15.22
CA PHE A 6 -3.17 18.92 14.24
C PHE A 6 -3.45 17.54 14.82
N VAL A 7 -2.91 17.25 16.01
CA VAL A 7 -3.13 15.95 16.66
C VAL A 7 -4.61 15.75 16.96
N ASP A 8 -5.28 16.77 17.47
CA ASP A 8 -6.71 16.76 17.75
C ASP A 8 -7.53 16.52 16.48
N TYR A 9 -7.19 17.22 15.40
CA TYR A 9 -7.81 17.00 14.10
C TYR A 9 -7.59 15.58 13.57
N PHE A 10 -6.35 15.08 13.65
CA PHE A 10 -5.99 13.76 13.15
C PHE A 10 -6.70 12.65 13.94
N GLU A 11 -6.72 12.78 15.27
CA GLU A 11 -7.41 11.84 16.15
C GLU A 11 -8.90 11.84 15.85
N ASP A 12 -9.57 13.00 15.80
CA ASP A 12 -11.01 13.07 15.49
C ASP A 12 -11.34 12.55 14.07
N THR A 13 -10.43 12.69 13.13
CA THR A 13 -10.66 12.34 11.73
C THR A 13 -10.41 10.85 11.44
N PHE A 14 -9.36 10.24 12.00
CA PHE A 14 -8.87 8.93 11.56
C PHE A 14 -8.80 7.85 12.65
N ILE A 15 -8.69 8.21 13.93
CA ILE A 15 -8.54 7.24 15.04
C ILE A 15 -9.81 7.18 15.90
N GLY A 16 -10.36 8.34 16.23
CA GLY A 16 -11.44 8.57 17.18
C GLY A 16 -10.91 8.98 18.55
N ARG A 17 -11.41 10.06 19.16
CA ARG A 17 -10.93 10.52 20.48
C ARG A 17 -11.47 9.68 21.64
N VAL A 18 -10.63 9.45 22.66
CA VAL A 18 -11.06 8.85 23.93
C VAL A 18 -11.95 9.81 24.69
N ILE A 19 -13.13 9.35 25.10
CA ILE A 19 -14.10 10.14 25.87
C ILE A 19 -14.14 9.70 27.35
N ARG A 20 -14.85 10.48 28.18
CA ARG A 20 -14.83 10.42 29.66
C ARG A 20 -15.09 9.06 30.33
N ASN A 21 -15.63 8.08 29.59
CA ASN A 21 -15.92 6.73 30.06
C ASN A 21 -14.93 5.68 29.51
N ASN A 22 -13.76 6.11 29.04
CA ASN A 22 -12.75 5.27 28.38
C ASN A 22 -13.25 4.57 27.09
N SER A 23 -14.38 5.02 26.52
CA SER A 23 -14.80 4.62 25.18
C SER A 23 -14.21 5.57 24.13
N ARG A 24 -14.17 5.13 22.88
CA ARG A 24 -13.64 5.92 21.76
C ARG A 24 -14.79 6.39 20.88
N ARG A 25 -14.85 7.68 20.56
CA ARG A 25 -15.79 8.20 19.56
C ARG A 25 -15.42 7.62 18.19
N ALA A 26 -16.40 7.29 17.36
CA ALA A 26 -16.13 6.86 15.99
C ALA A 26 -15.41 7.98 15.20
N PRO A 27 -14.29 7.69 14.51
CA PRO A 27 -13.64 8.65 13.62
C PRO A 27 -14.51 8.99 12.42
N ARG A 28 -14.22 10.12 11.76
CA ARG A 28 -14.87 10.49 10.48
C ARG A 28 -14.60 9.49 9.37
N PHE A 29 -13.36 9.01 9.28
CA PHE A 29 -12.92 7.97 8.37
C PHE A 29 -12.33 6.84 9.19
N SER A 30 -13.07 5.73 9.25
CA SER A 30 -12.68 4.56 10.03
C SER A 30 -11.39 3.94 9.52
N VAL A 31 -10.62 3.34 10.45
CA VAL A 31 -9.33 2.68 10.19
C VAL A 31 -9.48 1.57 9.14
N ASN A 32 -10.65 0.94 9.05
CA ASN A 32 -10.94 -0.07 8.03
C ASN A 32 -10.95 0.46 6.58
N MET A 33 -11.00 1.77 6.36
CA MET A 33 -10.87 2.38 5.04
C MET A 33 -9.42 2.64 4.63
N TRP A 34 -8.45 2.41 5.53
CA TRP A 34 -7.05 2.67 5.22
C TRP A 34 -6.55 1.65 4.20
N ASN A 35 -5.75 2.11 3.24
CA ASN A 35 -5.18 1.25 2.18
C ASN A 35 -4.33 0.07 2.71
N CYS A 36 -3.80 0.19 3.93
CA CYS A 36 -3.03 -0.83 4.61
C CYS A 36 -3.83 -1.66 5.61
N PHE A 37 -5.14 -1.42 5.77
CA PHE A 37 -5.94 -2.08 6.79
C PHE A 37 -5.96 -3.61 6.62
N SER A 38 -6.36 -4.10 5.44
CA SER A 38 -6.35 -5.54 5.15
C SER A 38 -4.95 -6.13 5.24
N ARG A 39 -3.93 -5.39 4.81
CA ARG A 39 -2.53 -5.82 4.92
C ARG A 39 -2.08 -5.98 6.37
N LEU A 40 -2.54 -5.12 7.28
CA LEU A 40 -2.25 -5.26 8.71
C LEU A 40 -2.96 -6.46 9.31
N ASP A 41 -4.22 -6.70 8.91
CA ASP A 41 -5.02 -7.84 9.36
C ASP A 41 -4.43 -9.19 8.87
N GLU A 42 -3.90 -9.20 7.65
CA GLU A 42 -3.28 -10.38 7.02
C GLU A 42 -1.76 -10.52 7.30
N GLU A 43 -1.19 -9.70 8.20
CA GLU A 43 0.25 -9.65 8.50
C GLU A 43 1.16 -9.44 7.27
N LEU A 44 0.66 -8.78 6.23
CA LEU A 44 1.38 -8.47 4.99
C LEU A 44 2.27 -7.22 5.12
N PRO A 45 3.22 -7.03 4.18
CA PRO A 45 4.03 -5.81 4.12
C PRO A 45 3.17 -4.53 4.09
N ARG A 46 3.48 -3.60 5.00
CA ARG A 46 2.73 -2.35 5.25
C ARG A 46 3.03 -1.24 4.25
N THR A 47 4.12 -1.37 3.49
CA THR A 47 4.53 -0.43 2.46
C THR A 47 4.19 -0.99 1.08
N ASN A 48 4.01 -0.09 0.13
CA ASN A 48 3.83 -0.37 -1.30
C ASN A 48 5.18 -0.53 -2.03
N ASN A 49 6.31 -0.72 -1.32
CA ASN A 49 7.66 -0.78 -1.90
C ASN A 49 7.77 -1.79 -3.04
N SER A 50 7.15 -2.97 -2.91
CA SER A 50 7.14 -3.99 -3.96
C SER A 50 6.41 -3.51 -5.22
N SER A 51 5.29 -2.81 -5.05
CA SER A 51 4.53 -2.23 -6.16
C SER A 51 5.28 -1.07 -6.82
N GLU A 52 5.98 -0.25 -6.03
CA GLU A 52 6.85 0.82 -6.56
C GLU A 52 8.05 0.25 -7.33
N GLY A 53 8.65 -0.83 -6.82
CA GLY A 53 9.72 -1.57 -7.48
C GLY A 53 9.26 -2.13 -8.83
N TRP A 54 8.12 -2.80 -8.86
CA TRP A 54 7.51 -3.32 -10.09
C TRP A 54 7.22 -2.22 -11.12
N ASN A 55 6.58 -1.13 -10.68
CA ASN A 55 6.30 0.01 -11.55
C ASN A 55 7.60 0.62 -12.10
N ARG A 56 8.64 0.71 -11.28
CA ARG A 56 9.95 1.20 -11.70
C ARG A 56 10.61 0.28 -12.72
N ALA A 57 10.52 -1.04 -12.53
CA ALA A 57 11.07 -2.02 -13.47
C ALA A 57 10.41 -1.89 -14.85
N ILE A 58 9.07 -1.82 -14.90
CA ILE A 58 8.32 -1.61 -16.13
C ILE A 58 8.67 -0.28 -16.79
N ASN A 59 8.70 0.81 -16.02
CA ASN A 59 9.05 2.12 -16.59
C ASN A 59 10.47 2.15 -17.18
N ASN A 60 11.40 1.35 -16.63
CA ASN A 60 12.75 1.26 -17.17
C ASN A 60 12.83 0.37 -18.42
N SER A 61 11.96 -0.64 -18.55
CA SER A 61 11.94 -1.55 -19.70
C SER A 61 11.02 -1.09 -20.83
N ALA A 62 10.03 -0.26 -20.52
CA ALA A 62 9.03 0.21 -21.46
C ALA A 62 9.64 1.11 -22.54
N ARG A 63 9.14 0.94 -23.77
CA ARG A 63 9.49 1.81 -24.89
C ARG A 63 8.82 3.18 -24.73
N GLU A 64 9.35 4.19 -25.39
CA GLU A 64 8.67 5.48 -25.49
C GLU A 64 7.38 5.35 -26.32
N ASN A 65 6.27 5.86 -25.79
CA ASN A 65 4.94 5.83 -26.40
C ASN A 65 4.46 4.43 -26.84
N PRO A 66 4.45 3.44 -25.94
CA PRO A 66 4.06 2.08 -26.29
C PRO A 66 2.55 2.02 -26.56
N SER A 67 2.16 1.20 -27.53
CA SER A 67 0.77 0.82 -27.69
C SER A 67 0.29 0.03 -26.47
N ILE A 68 -1.03 -0.04 -26.25
CA ILE A 68 -1.62 -0.83 -25.14
C ILE A 68 -1.15 -2.29 -25.20
N TYR A 69 -0.98 -2.86 -26.40
CA TYR A 69 -0.51 -4.24 -26.56
C TYR A 69 0.95 -4.42 -26.13
N GLU A 70 1.81 -3.44 -26.41
CA GLU A 70 3.20 -3.44 -25.94
C GLU A 70 3.26 -3.29 -24.41
N SER A 71 2.49 -2.39 -23.82
CA SER A 71 2.41 -2.24 -22.36
C SER A 71 1.93 -3.52 -21.67
N ILE A 72 0.98 -4.24 -22.28
CA ILE A 72 0.52 -5.55 -21.77
C ILE A 72 1.64 -6.59 -21.89
N ALA A 73 2.39 -6.60 -22.99
CA ALA A 73 3.51 -7.52 -23.18
C ALA A 73 4.61 -7.29 -22.13
N ASP A 74 5.01 -6.03 -21.92
CA ASP A 74 6.02 -5.65 -20.93
C ASP A 74 5.57 -6.02 -19.51
N SER A 75 4.29 -5.80 -19.18
CA SER A 75 3.72 -6.19 -17.88
C SER A 75 3.77 -7.71 -17.66
N ARG A 76 3.58 -8.51 -18.70
CA ARG A 76 3.65 -9.99 -18.61
C ARG A 76 5.08 -10.49 -18.39
N ILE A 77 6.07 -9.84 -19.02
CA ILE A 77 7.49 -10.17 -18.81
C ILE A 77 7.85 -9.92 -17.35
N GLU A 78 7.51 -8.76 -16.81
CA GLU A 78 7.81 -8.44 -15.42
C GLU A 78 7.06 -9.34 -14.44
N GLN A 79 5.79 -9.67 -14.73
CA GLN A 79 5.03 -10.64 -13.93
C GLN A 79 5.71 -12.01 -13.89
N HIS A 80 6.27 -12.48 -15.02
CA HIS A 80 6.98 -13.75 -15.08
C HIS A 80 8.24 -13.74 -14.19
N SER A 81 9.03 -12.66 -14.25
CA SER A 81 10.20 -12.48 -13.38
C SER A 81 9.82 -12.53 -11.89
N ASN A 82 8.72 -11.88 -11.51
CA ASN A 82 8.23 -11.90 -10.13
C ASN A 82 7.76 -13.28 -9.67
N LEU A 83 7.13 -14.07 -10.54
CA LEU A 83 6.73 -15.43 -10.21
C LEU A 83 7.94 -16.31 -9.93
N ILE A 84 9.00 -16.19 -10.74
CA ILE A 84 10.25 -16.91 -10.52
C ILE A 84 10.87 -16.51 -9.17
N LEU A 85 10.90 -15.21 -8.86
CA LEU A 85 11.42 -14.74 -7.57
C LEU A 85 10.58 -15.25 -6.40
N ALA A 86 9.26 -15.29 -6.53
CA ALA A 86 8.38 -15.84 -5.50
C ALA A 86 8.63 -17.33 -5.27
N GLU A 87 8.77 -18.12 -6.35
CA GLU A 87 9.14 -19.55 -6.28
C GLU A 87 10.50 -19.75 -5.60
N GLN A 88 11.50 -18.91 -5.90
CA GLN A 88 12.81 -18.96 -5.25
C GLN A 88 12.74 -18.68 -3.75
N LEU A 89 11.97 -17.64 -3.36
CA LEU A 89 11.75 -17.30 -1.96
C LEU A 89 11.00 -18.41 -1.21
N GLU A 90 10.01 -19.04 -1.83
CA GLU A 90 9.31 -20.21 -1.27
C GLU A 90 10.23 -21.43 -1.14
N ALA A 91 11.14 -21.62 -2.09
CA ALA A 91 12.16 -22.67 -2.04
C ALA A 91 13.31 -22.37 -1.05
N GLY A 92 13.38 -21.14 -0.51
CA GLY A 92 14.42 -20.69 0.41
C GLY A 92 15.79 -20.50 -0.25
N ILE A 93 15.83 -20.20 -1.54
CA ILE A 93 17.05 -19.98 -2.34
C ILE A 93 17.19 -18.50 -2.70
#